data_AF-A0A375FMH0-F1
#
_entry.id   AF-A0A375FMH0-F1
#
_cell.length_a   1.000
_cell.length_b   1.000
_cell.length_c   1.000
_cell.angle_alpha   90.00
_cell.angle_beta   90.00
_cell.angle_gamma   90.00
#
_symmetry.space_group_name_H-M   'P 1'
#
loop_
_entity.id
_entity.type
_entity.pdbx_description
1 polymer ?
#
loop_
_entity_poly.entity_id
_entity_poly.type
_entity_poly.pdbx_seq_one_letter_code
_entity_poly.pdbx_strand_id
1 'polypeptide(L)'
;MTLKRDWSDEDFPLPKRPVRLPVILSQDEITTFFESVASLKQRTILMTAYAAGLRVSEVVHLKVTDIDSQRMVIRVNQGKNRKDRYVMLSPRLLEILRLYWHEVHPRDWLFPGEMSGHPITRSAVGLACRIARQRSGIQKPITPHSLRHAFATHLLETGTDVRRIQLLMGHRALSTTARYYRPKVFMCCVESSRR
;
A
#
# COMPACT_ATOMS: atom_id res chain seq x y z
N MET A 1 38.66 -30.79 -44.12
CA MET A 1 38.72 -30.75 -42.65
C MET A 1 37.67 -29.75 -42.18
N THR A 2 36.42 -30.22 -42.04
CA THR A 2 35.25 -29.39 -41.76
C THR A 2 34.91 -29.56 -40.28
N LEU A 3 34.92 -28.47 -39.51
CA LEU A 3 34.61 -28.49 -38.07
C LEU A 3 33.12 -28.81 -37.87
N LYS A 4 32.81 -30.04 -37.44
CA LYS A 4 31.52 -30.35 -36.81
C LYS A 4 31.51 -29.70 -35.41
N ARG A 5 30.68 -28.67 -35.23
CA ARG A 5 30.26 -28.21 -33.91
C ARG A 5 28.78 -28.52 -33.76
N ASP A 6 28.44 -29.27 -32.72
CA ASP A 6 27.06 -29.45 -32.27
C ASP A 6 26.61 -28.12 -31.66
N TRP A 7 25.68 -27.45 -32.34
CA TRP A 7 25.04 -26.24 -31.83
C TRP A 7 23.83 -26.69 -31.01
N SER A 8 23.89 -26.54 -29.69
CA SER A 8 22.72 -26.66 -28.81
C SER A 8 22.02 -25.31 -28.69
N ASP A 9 20.68 -25.32 -28.69
CA ASP A 9 19.80 -24.13 -28.56
C ASP A 9 20.01 -23.28 -27.28
N GLU A 10 20.98 -23.62 -26.43
CA GLU A 10 21.28 -22.93 -25.16
C GLU A 10 22.10 -21.64 -25.32
N ASP A 11 22.64 -21.33 -26.50
CA ASP A 11 23.49 -20.15 -26.73
C ASP A 11 22.72 -18.86 -27.08
N PHE A 12 21.38 -18.88 -27.09
CA PHE A 12 20.60 -17.68 -27.37
C PHE A 12 20.16 -16.97 -26.09
N PRO A 13 20.76 -15.83 -25.69
CA PRO A 13 20.21 -15.02 -24.62
C PRO A 13 18.83 -14.52 -25.06
N LEU A 14 17.78 -15.05 -24.42
CA LEU A 14 16.41 -14.60 -24.64
C LEU A 14 16.37 -13.06 -24.56
N PRO A 15 15.81 -12.37 -25.57
CA PRO A 15 15.74 -10.91 -25.54
C PRO A 15 15.01 -10.49 -24.26
N LYS A 16 15.67 -9.66 -23.43
CA LYS A 16 15.09 -9.13 -22.21
C LYS A 16 13.73 -8.53 -22.57
N ARG A 17 12.65 -9.11 -22.04
CA ARG A 17 11.28 -8.61 -22.28
C ARG A 17 11.29 -7.10 -22.01
N PRO A 18 10.82 -6.26 -22.94
CA PRO A 18 10.83 -4.82 -22.75
C PRO A 18 10.08 -4.51 -21.45
N VAL A 19 10.78 -3.87 -20.51
CA VAL A 19 10.22 -3.43 -19.23
C VAL A 19 9.22 -2.34 -19.58
N ARG A 20 7.93 -2.71 -19.66
CA ARG A 20 6.86 -1.73 -19.85
C ARG A 20 6.89 -0.81 -18.64
N LEU A 21 6.99 0.49 -18.89
CA LEU A 21 6.84 1.50 -17.85
C LEU A 21 5.55 1.21 -17.06
N PRO A 22 5.60 1.19 -15.72
CA PRO A 22 4.44 0.86 -14.93
C PRO A 22 3.32 1.85 -15.25
N VAL A 23 2.17 1.32 -15.65
CA VAL A 23 0.98 2.14 -15.92
C VAL A 23 0.49 2.68 -14.58
N ILE A 24 0.74 3.96 -14.32
CA ILE A 24 0.30 4.63 -13.10
C ILE A 24 -1.19 4.97 -13.25
N LEU A 25 -1.94 4.73 -12.18
CA LEU A 25 -3.35 5.11 -12.07
C LEU A 25 -3.41 6.59 -11.70
N SER A 26 -4.27 7.39 -12.34
CA SER A 26 -4.51 8.77 -11.94
C SER A 26 -5.30 8.84 -10.62
N GLN A 27 -5.33 10.01 -9.98
CA GLN A 27 -6.12 10.21 -8.75
C GLN A 27 -7.62 9.98 -8.97
N ASP A 28 -8.16 10.37 -10.13
CA ASP A 28 -9.56 10.14 -10.50
C ASP A 28 -9.84 8.65 -10.66
N GLU A 29 -8.97 7.91 -11.37
CA GLU A 29 -9.09 6.46 -11.54
C GLU A 29 -9.07 5.72 -10.20
N ILE A 30 -8.25 6.18 -9.24
CA ILE A 30 -8.22 5.62 -7.88
C ILE A 30 -9.53 5.90 -7.13
N THR A 31 -10.07 7.10 -7.26
CA THR A 31 -11.33 7.48 -6.63
C THR A 31 -12.47 6.61 -7.16
N THR A 32 -12.62 6.53 -8.49
CA THR A 32 -13.62 5.66 -9.15
C THR A 32 -13.44 4.19 -8.78
N PHE A 33 -12.19 3.71 -8.66
CA PHE A 33 -11.91 2.35 -8.22
C PHE A 33 -12.39 2.07 -6.80
N PHE A 34 -12.16 2.98 -5.85
CA PHE A 34 -12.59 2.78 -4.47
C PHE A 34 -14.11 2.89 -4.29
N GLU A 35 -14.76 3.77 -5.06
CA GLU A 35 -16.22 3.90 -5.09
C GLU A 35 -16.90 2.62 -5.59
N SER A 36 -16.29 1.91 -6.54
CA SER A 36 -16.84 0.65 -7.08
C SER A 36 -16.78 -0.54 -6.09
N VAL A 37 -16.02 -0.41 -4.99
CA VAL A 37 -15.94 -1.43 -3.94
C VAL A 37 -17.18 -1.37 -3.05
N ALA A 38 -18.08 -2.34 -3.16
CA ALA A 38 -19.36 -2.31 -2.43
C ALA A 38 -19.23 -2.56 -0.93
N SER A 39 -18.35 -3.48 -0.50
CA SER A 39 -18.20 -3.83 0.92
C SER A 39 -17.27 -2.84 1.63
N LEU A 40 -17.72 -2.25 2.75
CA LEU A 40 -16.89 -1.38 3.58
C LEU A 40 -15.59 -2.08 3.98
N LYS A 41 -15.67 -3.33 4.44
CA LYS A 41 -14.51 -4.14 4.81
C LYS A 41 -13.49 -4.24 3.67
N GLN A 42 -13.93 -4.60 2.47
CA GLN A 42 -13.04 -4.72 1.32
C GLN A 42 -12.42 -3.38 0.92
N ARG A 43 -13.22 -2.31 0.97
CA ARG A 43 -12.77 -0.95 0.65
C ARG A 43 -11.68 -0.50 1.63
N THR A 44 -11.92 -0.67 2.93
CA THR A 44 -10.97 -0.33 3.99
C THR A 44 -9.66 -1.10 3.88
N ILE A 45 -9.71 -2.40 3.54
CA ILE A 45 -8.50 -3.22 3.31
C ILE A 45 -7.65 -2.64 2.17
N LEU A 46 -8.28 -2.38 1.02
CA LEU A 46 -7.60 -1.87 -0.16
C LEU A 46 -7.07 -0.44 0.08
N MET A 47 -7.83 0.41 0.78
CA MET A 47 -7.39 1.74 1.18
C MET A 47 -6.22 1.70 2.15
N THR A 48 -6.22 0.76 3.09
CA THR A 48 -5.09 0.56 4.02
C THR A 48 -3.84 0.12 3.25
N ALA A 49 -3.99 -0.80 2.29
CA ALA A 49 -2.87 -1.20 1.42
C ALA A 49 -2.31 -0.03 0.60
N TYR A 50 -3.19 0.82 0.06
CA TYR A 50 -2.85 2.00 -0.72
C TYR A 50 -2.20 3.08 0.14
N ALA A 51 -2.92 3.64 1.12
CA ALA A 51 -2.52 4.83 1.86
C ALA A 51 -1.38 4.60 2.86
N ALA A 52 -1.23 3.37 3.39
CA ALA A 52 -0.09 3.03 4.26
C ALA A 52 1.03 2.29 3.50
N GLY A 53 0.90 2.12 2.17
CA GLY A 53 1.91 1.47 1.33
C GLY A 53 2.23 0.03 1.74
N LEU A 54 1.27 -0.70 2.31
CA LEU A 54 1.48 -2.04 2.86
C LEU A 54 1.40 -3.13 1.79
N ARG A 55 2.17 -4.21 1.94
CA ARG A 55 1.97 -5.41 1.12
C ARG A 55 0.65 -6.06 1.50
N VAL A 56 -0.01 -6.76 0.57
CA VAL A 56 -1.22 -7.54 0.90
C VAL A 56 -0.95 -8.50 2.05
N SER A 57 0.20 -9.18 2.04
CA SER A 57 0.61 -10.07 3.14
C SER A 57 0.80 -9.36 4.48
N GLU A 58 1.08 -8.06 4.49
CA GLU A 58 1.20 -7.27 5.72
C GLU A 58 -0.19 -6.82 6.19
N VAL A 59 -1.02 -6.31 5.27
CA VAL A 59 -2.39 -5.85 5.58
C VAL A 59 -3.25 -6.96 6.17
N VAL A 60 -3.21 -8.16 5.60
CA VAL A 60 -4.03 -9.27 6.10
C VAL A 60 -3.66 -9.71 7.51
N HIS A 61 -2.41 -9.51 7.94
CA HIS A 61 -1.94 -9.89 9.27
C HIS A 61 -1.90 -8.70 10.25
N LEU A 62 -2.52 -7.56 9.91
CA LEU A 62 -2.64 -6.45 10.86
C LEU A 62 -3.56 -6.83 12.01
N LYS A 63 -3.11 -6.54 13.22
CA LYS A 63 -3.94 -6.60 14.43
C LYS A 63 -4.49 -5.22 14.77
N VAL A 64 -5.55 -5.22 15.55
CA VAL A 64 -6.11 -3.98 16.12
C VAL A 64 -5.05 -3.19 16.88
N THR A 65 -4.27 -3.90 17.70
CA THR A 65 -3.20 -3.35 18.54
C THR A 65 -2.03 -2.77 17.75
N ASP A 66 -1.97 -2.99 16.44
CA ASP A 66 -0.93 -2.44 15.59
C ASP A 66 -1.21 -0.99 15.17
N ILE A 67 -2.45 -0.50 15.37
CA ILE A 67 -2.84 0.87 15.05
C ILE A 67 -2.62 1.77 16.28
N ASP A 68 -1.62 2.65 16.20
CA ASP A 68 -1.38 3.68 17.22
C ASP A 68 -1.90 5.03 16.70
N SER A 69 -3.13 5.35 17.12
CA SER A 69 -3.79 6.61 16.75
C SER A 69 -3.24 7.83 17.48
N GLN A 70 -2.53 7.66 18.60
CA GLN A 70 -1.90 8.78 19.32
C GLN A 70 -0.62 9.23 18.62
N ARG A 71 0.17 8.26 18.14
CA ARG A 71 1.43 8.52 17.43
C ARG A 71 1.26 8.60 15.91
N MET A 72 0.05 8.34 15.39
CA MET A 72 -0.26 8.31 13.97
C MET A 72 0.67 7.36 13.19
N VAL A 73 0.82 6.14 13.70
CA VAL A 73 1.63 5.09 13.07
C VAL A 73 0.92 3.74 13.07
N ILE A 74 1.26 2.90 12.08
CA ILE A 74 0.89 1.48 12.03
C ILE A 74 2.14 0.65 12.22
N ARG A 75 2.12 -0.29 13.17
CA ARG A 75 3.19 -1.26 13.40
C ARG A 75 3.04 -2.43 12.43
N VAL A 76 4.05 -2.65 11.60
CA VAL A 76 4.07 -3.76 10.65
C VAL A 76 5.03 -4.84 11.14
N ASN A 77 4.47 -5.95 11.61
CA ASN A 77 5.23 -7.11 12.06
C ASN A 77 5.74 -7.88 10.84
N GLN A 78 7.06 -7.97 10.64
CA GLN A 78 7.64 -8.56 9.42
C GLN A 78 8.08 -10.03 9.54
N GLY A 79 7.66 -10.73 10.60
CA GLY A 79 7.88 -12.18 10.74
C GLY A 79 9.37 -12.59 10.81
N LYS A 80 9.63 -13.86 10.51
CA LYS A 80 10.75 -14.69 11.01
C LYS A 80 12.19 -14.25 10.66
N ASN A 81 12.44 -13.09 10.05
CA ASN A 81 13.80 -12.58 9.78
C ASN A 81 13.89 -11.05 9.57
N ARG A 82 12.86 -10.28 9.95
CA ARG A 82 12.82 -8.83 9.65
C ARG A 82 12.32 -8.03 10.85
N LYS A 83 13.15 -7.07 11.27
CA LYS A 83 12.80 -6.00 12.22
C LYS A 83 11.44 -5.40 11.85
N ASP A 84 10.59 -5.24 12.86
CA ASP A 84 9.35 -4.51 12.76
C ASP A 84 9.62 -3.10 12.24
N ARG A 85 8.69 -2.57 11.45
CA ARG A 85 8.76 -1.19 10.97
C ARG A 85 7.47 -0.47 11.27
N TYR A 86 7.57 0.82 11.52
CA TYR A 86 6.43 1.71 11.62
C TYR A 86 6.20 2.36 10.25
N VAL A 87 4.95 2.40 9.81
CA VAL A 87 4.51 3.20 8.66
C VAL A 87 3.60 4.32 9.15
N MET A 88 3.59 5.46 8.45
CA MET A 88 2.74 6.58 8.86
C MET A 88 1.27 6.25 8.62
N LEU A 89 0.42 6.65 9.57
CA LEU A 89 -1.02 6.60 9.45
C LEU A 89 -1.51 7.99 9.04
N SER A 90 -2.20 8.08 7.90
CA SER A 90 -2.85 9.32 7.48
C SER A 90 -4.10 9.60 8.34
N PRO A 91 -4.41 10.86 8.72
CA PRO A 91 -5.65 11.21 9.40
C PRO A 91 -6.91 10.70 8.70
N ARG A 92 -6.94 10.82 7.36
CA ARG A 92 -8.06 10.33 6.54
C ARG A 92 -8.18 8.80 6.59
N LEU A 93 -7.05 8.08 6.65
CA LEU A 93 -7.08 6.63 6.81
C LEU A 93 -7.60 6.23 8.20
N LEU A 94 -7.22 6.98 9.25
CA LEU A 94 -7.71 6.74 10.60
C LEU A 94 -9.23 6.93 10.71
N GLU A 95 -9.80 7.94 10.06
CA GLU A 95 -11.26 8.13 10.00
C GLU A 95 -11.98 6.92 9.40
N ILE A 96 -11.47 6.41 8.28
CA ILE A 96 -12.05 5.23 7.60
C ILE A 96 -11.90 3.97 8.46
N LEU A 97 -10.75 3.81 9.14
CA LEU A 97 -10.55 2.72 10.08
C LEU A 97 -11.50 2.81 11.29
N ARG A 98 -11.82 4.02 11.77
CA ARG A 98 -12.80 4.23 12.85
C ARG A 98 -14.23 3.90 12.41
N LEU A 99 -14.62 4.31 11.21
CA LEU A 99 -15.92 3.93 10.63
C LEU A 99 -16.04 2.41 10.52
N TYR A 100 -15.00 1.78 9.98
CA TYR A 100 -14.93 0.33 9.89
C TYR A 100 -14.96 -0.37 11.26
N TRP A 101 -14.24 0.17 12.24
CA TRP A 101 -14.24 -0.35 13.61
C TRP A 101 -15.64 -0.31 14.24
N HIS A 102 -16.39 0.76 13.98
CA HIS A 102 -17.73 0.93 14.51
C HIS A 102 -18.75 -0.04 13.89
N GLU A 103 -18.57 -0.41 12.62
CA GLU A 103 -19.48 -1.35 11.95
C GLU A 103 -19.17 -2.82 12.26
N VAL A 104 -17.88 -3.19 12.31
CA VAL A 104 -17.47 -4.61 12.38
C VAL A 104 -17.01 -5.04 13.77
N HIS A 105 -16.60 -4.10 14.63
CA HIS A 105 -16.03 -4.38 15.95
C HIS A 105 -14.99 -5.51 15.99
N PRO A 106 -13.92 -5.44 15.19
CA PRO A 106 -12.88 -6.47 15.19
C PRO A 106 -12.17 -6.53 16.56
N ARG A 107 -11.92 -7.73 17.08
CA ARG A 107 -11.26 -7.90 18.39
C ARG A 107 -9.76 -8.12 18.27
N ASP A 108 -9.35 -9.13 17.50
CA ASP A 108 -7.94 -9.53 17.40
C ASP A 108 -7.31 -9.04 16.09
N TRP A 109 -7.80 -9.57 14.98
CA TRP A 109 -7.37 -9.18 13.63
C TRP A 109 -8.11 -7.93 13.22
N LEU A 110 -7.38 -6.94 12.69
CA LEU A 110 -8.00 -5.74 12.13
C LEU A 110 -8.95 -6.12 11.00
N PHE A 111 -8.60 -7.13 10.20
CA PHE A 111 -9.45 -7.65 9.14
C PHE A 111 -9.70 -9.16 9.33
N PRO A 112 -10.76 -9.54 10.07
CA PRO A 112 -11.07 -10.95 10.32
C PRO A 112 -11.47 -11.67 9.03
N GLY A 113 -11.19 -12.96 8.93
CA GLY A 113 -11.65 -13.85 7.87
C GLY A 113 -13.08 -14.31 8.08
N GLU A 114 -13.54 -15.24 7.23
CA GLU A 114 -14.83 -15.94 7.45
C GLU A 114 -14.73 -16.95 8.60
N MET A 115 -13.58 -17.61 8.72
CA MET A 115 -13.29 -18.50 9.83
C MET A 115 -12.91 -17.69 11.07
N SER A 116 -13.63 -17.90 12.18
CA SER A 116 -13.38 -17.22 13.45
C SER A 116 -11.95 -17.43 13.92
N GLY A 117 -11.32 -16.37 14.43
CA GLY A 117 -9.93 -16.38 14.89
C GLY A 117 -8.86 -16.32 13.79
N HIS A 118 -9.24 -16.36 12.52
CA HIS A 118 -8.31 -16.26 11.40
C HIS A 118 -8.40 -14.91 10.68
N PRO A 119 -7.30 -14.40 10.11
CA PRO A 119 -7.34 -13.20 9.28
C PRO A 119 -7.96 -13.48 7.91
N ILE A 120 -8.34 -12.42 7.21
CA ILE A 120 -8.73 -12.52 5.80
C ILE A 120 -7.58 -13.09 4.95
N THR A 121 -7.90 -13.91 3.95
CA THR A 121 -6.87 -14.50 3.09
C THR A 121 -6.37 -13.50 2.04
N ARG A 122 -5.10 -13.66 1.62
CA ARG A 122 -4.54 -12.87 0.50
C ARG A 122 -5.34 -13.04 -0.79
N SER A 123 -5.83 -14.25 -1.04
CA SER A 123 -6.67 -14.58 -2.20
C SER A 123 -7.99 -13.81 -2.18
N ALA A 124 -8.63 -13.69 -1.01
CA ALA A 124 -9.87 -12.90 -0.87
C ALA A 124 -9.63 -11.41 -1.16
N VAL A 125 -8.52 -10.84 -0.69
CA VAL A 125 -8.14 -9.44 -1.02
C VAL A 125 -7.87 -9.27 -2.52
N GLY A 126 -7.15 -10.22 -3.13
CA GLY A 126 -6.90 -10.22 -4.57
C GLY A 126 -8.19 -10.32 -5.39
N LEU A 127 -9.13 -11.16 -4.96
CA LEU A 127 -10.45 -11.30 -5.57
C LEU A 127 -11.26 -10.02 -5.45
N ALA A 128 -11.31 -9.41 -4.26
CA ALA A 128 -12.00 -8.13 -4.04
C ALA A 128 -11.44 -7.03 -4.96
N CYS A 129 -10.11 -6.94 -5.10
CA CYS A 129 -9.47 -6.00 -6.02
C CYS A 129 -9.86 -6.26 -7.49
N ARG A 130 -9.95 -7.53 -7.90
CA ARG A 130 -10.35 -7.91 -9.26
C ARG A 130 -11.80 -7.54 -9.55
N ILE A 131 -12.71 -7.83 -8.61
CA ILE A 131 -14.14 -7.49 -8.73
C ILE A 131 -14.32 -5.96 -8.81
N ALA A 132 -13.63 -5.22 -7.94
CA ALA A 132 -13.68 -3.75 -7.95
C ALA A 132 -13.19 -3.16 -9.28
N ARG A 133 -12.10 -3.71 -9.85
CA ARG A 133 -11.60 -3.32 -11.17
C ARG A 133 -12.64 -3.58 -12.27
N GLN A 134 -13.28 -4.75 -12.26
CA GLN A 134 -14.31 -5.09 -13.24
C GLN A 134 -15.48 -4.12 -13.17
N ARG A 135 -15.89 -3.73 -11.95
CA ARG A 135 -16.97 -2.77 -11.72
C ARG A 135 -16.61 -1.32 -12.07
N SER A 136 -15.34 -0.94 -11.91
CA SER A 136 -14.90 0.44 -12.19
C SER A 136 -14.76 0.75 -13.68
N GLY A 137 -14.81 -0.26 -14.56
CA GLY A 137 -14.64 -0.08 -16.01
C GLY A 137 -13.22 0.34 -16.43
N ILE A 138 -12.25 0.36 -15.52
CA ILE A 138 -10.89 0.82 -15.79
C ILE A 138 -10.12 -0.27 -16.56
N GLN A 139 -9.66 0.07 -17.77
CA GLN A 139 -8.95 -0.86 -18.64
C GLN A 139 -7.55 -1.21 -18.12
N LYS A 140 -6.90 -0.27 -17.42
CA LYS A 140 -5.54 -0.43 -16.85
C LYS A 140 -5.48 -1.56 -15.83
N PRO A 141 -4.42 -2.39 -15.82
CA PRO A 141 -4.29 -3.50 -14.87
C PRO A 141 -4.15 -3.01 -13.42
N ILE A 142 -5.23 -3.14 -12.66
CA ILE A 142 -5.26 -2.82 -11.23
C ILE A 142 -4.99 -4.08 -10.43
N THR A 143 -3.91 -4.05 -9.65
CA THR A 143 -3.58 -5.04 -8.65
C THR A 143 -3.25 -4.32 -7.34
N PRO A 144 -3.27 -5.01 -6.18
CA PRO A 144 -2.83 -4.41 -4.93
C PRO A 144 -1.38 -3.90 -5.00
N HIS A 145 -0.53 -4.52 -5.83
CA HIS A 145 0.83 -4.04 -6.06
C HIS A 145 0.84 -2.74 -6.87
N SER A 146 0.01 -2.65 -7.92
CA SER A 146 -0.16 -1.42 -8.72
C SER A 146 -0.68 -0.26 -7.87
N LEU A 147 -1.65 -0.52 -6.99
CA LEU A 147 -2.18 0.49 -6.05
C LEU A 147 -1.08 1.01 -5.12
N ARG A 148 -0.28 0.12 -4.52
CA ARG A 148 0.86 0.51 -3.69
C ARG A 148 1.87 1.38 -4.44
N HIS A 149 2.16 1.06 -5.70
CA HIS A 149 3.05 1.87 -6.53
C HIS A 149 2.47 3.25 -6.83
N ALA A 150 1.18 3.32 -7.17
CA ALA A 150 0.49 4.58 -7.42
C ALA A 150 0.55 5.51 -6.20
N PHE A 151 0.47 4.98 -4.98
CA PHE A 151 0.65 5.79 -3.77
C PHE A 151 2.03 6.46 -3.69
N ALA A 152 3.10 5.72 -3.98
CA ALA A 152 4.45 6.25 -3.97
C ALA A 152 4.63 7.37 -5.00
N THR A 153 4.08 7.17 -6.20
CA THR A 153 4.12 8.17 -7.27
C THR A 153 3.27 9.40 -6.93
N HIS A 154 2.04 9.24 -6.45
CA HIS A 154 1.18 10.36 -6.05
C HIS A 154 1.78 11.18 -4.92
N LEU A 155 2.49 10.53 -4.01
CA LEU A 155 3.21 11.21 -2.94
C LEU A 155 4.39 12.05 -3.47
N LEU A 156 5.10 11.55 -4.49
CA LEU A 156 6.14 12.30 -5.21
C LEU A 156 5.56 13.49 -5.97
N GLU A 157 4.46 13.28 -6.69
CA GLU A 157 3.79 14.29 -7.54
C GLU A 157 3.17 15.42 -6.73
N THR A 158 2.74 15.15 -5.49
CA THR A 158 2.21 16.17 -4.56
C THR A 158 3.30 17.01 -3.87
N GLY A 159 4.57 16.88 -4.27
CA GLY A 159 5.68 17.70 -3.77
C GLY A 159 6.27 17.22 -2.44
N THR A 160 6.01 15.98 -2.04
CA THR A 160 6.61 15.41 -0.82
C THR A 160 8.07 15.03 -1.09
N ASP A 161 9.01 15.62 -0.32
CA ASP A 161 10.46 15.33 -0.40
C ASP A 161 10.75 13.82 -0.49
N VAL A 162 11.49 13.43 -1.54
CA VAL A 162 11.87 12.04 -1.89
C VAL A 162 12.46 11.28 -0.69
N ARG A 163 13.08 11.96 0.28
CA ARG A 163 13.59 11.37 1.53
C ARG A 163 12.49 10.88 2.48
N ARG A 164 11.31 11.53 2.53
CA ARG A 164 10.13 11.06 3.29
C ARG A 164 9.53 9.80 2.68
N ILE A 165 9.66 9.65 1.36
CA ILE A 165 9.07 8.56 0.56
C ILE A 165 9.86 7.27 0.75
N GLN A 166 11.20 7.36 0.87
CA GLN A 166 12.05 6.20 1.23
C GLN A 166 11.83 5.69 2.66
N LEU A 167 11.54 6.59 3.63
CA LEU A 167 11.15 6.25 5.00
C LEU A 167 9.75 5.60 5.08
N LEU A 168 8.79 6.09 4.28
CA LEU A 168 7.43 5.57 4.19
C LEU A 168 7.35 4.16 3.57
N MET A 169 8.21 3.86 2.61
CA MET A 169 8.19 2.59 1.88
C MET A 169 9.09 1.50 2.48
N GLY A 170 9.92 1.84 3.47
CA GLY A 170 10.67 0.88 4.28
C GLY A 170 11.85 0.20 3.58
N HIS A 171 12.65 0.94 2.81
CA HIS A 171 13.89 0.41 2.24
C HIS A 171 15.00 0.35 3.31
N ARG A 172 15.57 -0.84 3.50
CA ARG A 172 16.69 -1.11 4.41
C ARG A 172 17.99 -0.57 3.80
N ALA A 173 18.61 0.33 4.56
CA ALA A 173 19.95 0.91 4.42
C ALA A 173 20.06 2.20 3.60
N LEU A 174 20.19 3.34 4.31
CA LEU A 174 21.52 3.90 4.54
C LEU A 174 21.77 3.86 6.06
N SER A 175 22.83 3.16 6.46
CA SER A 175 23.22 2.93 7.85
C SER A 175 23.41 4.24 8.62
N THR A 176 22.90 4.26 9.86
CA THR A 176 23.29 5.18 10.93
C THR A 176 23.25 6.68 10.62
N THR A 177 22.06 7.31 10.57
CA THR A 177 21.93 8.74 10.90
C THR A 177 20.47 9.15 10.95
N ALA A 178 20.01 9.93 11.91
CA ALA A 178 20.31 10.04 13.32
C ALA A 178 19.07 10.76 13.87
N ARG A 179 18.62 10.31 15.05
CA ARG A 179 18.16 11.18 16.13
C ARG A 179 17.23 12.34 15.73
N TYR A 180 15.97 12.23 16.14
CA TYR A 180 15.06 13.38 16.30
C TYR A 180 14.72 14.13 15.01
N TYR A 181 13.55 13.86 14.44
CA TYR A 181 12.84 14.90 13.71
C TYR A 181 11.43 14.99 14.27
N ARG A 182 11.25 15.90 15.22
CA ARG A 182 9.94 16.42 15.61
C ARG A 182 9.36 17.11 14.37
N PRO A 183 8.24 16.64 13.80
CA PRO A 183 7.56 17.46 12.80
C PRO A 183 7.05 18.72 13.50
N LYS A 184 7.55 19.89 13.10
CA LYS A 184 6.83 21.15 13.33
C LYS A 184 5.48 21.00 12.65
N VAL A 185 4.43 20.99 13.45
CA VAL A 185 3.05 21.17 13.03
C VAL A 185 3.00 22.50 12.27
N PHE A 186 2.78 22.45 10.96
CA PHE A 186 2.40 23.63 10.20
C PHE A 186 0.93 23.91 10.53
N MET A 187 0.73 24.70 11.57
CA MET A 187 -0.50 25.42 11.82
C MET A 187 -0.55 26.55 10.80
N CYS A 188 -1.21 26.33 9.65
CA CYS A 188 -1.62 27.45 8.80
C CYS A 188 -2.85 28.08 9.45
N CYS A 189 -2.62 29.13 10.24
CA CYS A 189 -3.61 30.18 10.44
C CYS A 189 -3.93 30.76 9.06
N VAL A 190 -5.17 30.61 8.60
CA VAL A 190 -5.69 31.47 7.54
C VAL A 190 -6.10 32.78 8.20
N GLU A 191 -5.24 33.78 8.06
CA GLU A 191 -5.64 35.18 8.21
C GLU A 191 -6.66 35.50 7.13
N SER A 192 -7.89 35.80 7.54
CA SER A 192 -8.84 36.53 6.70
C SER A 192 -8.77 37.99 7.12
N SER A 193 -8.17 38.81 6.25
CA SER A 193 -8.23 40.27 6.30
C SER A 193 -8.91 40.78 5.03
N ARG A 194 -9.68 41.87 5.21
CA ARG A 194 -10.46 42.72 4.29
C ARG A 194 -11.97 42.49 4.43
N ARG A 195 -12.79 43.47 4.82
CA ARG A 195 -12.70 44.95 4.78
C ARG A 195 -13.26 45.56 6.06
#